data_AF-A0AA36MM42-F1
#
_entry.id   AF-A0AA36MM42-F1
#
_cell.length_a   1.000
_cell.length_b   1.000
_cell.length_c   1.000
_cell.angle_alpha   90.00
_cell.angle_beta   90.00
_cell.angle_gamma   90.00
#
_symmetry.space_group_name_H-M   'P 1'
#
loop_
_entity.id
_entity.type
_entity.pdbx_description
1 polymer ?
#
loop_
_entity_poly.entity_id
_entity_poly.type
_entity_poly.pdbx_seq_one_letter_code
_entity_poly.pdbx_strand_id
1 'polypeptide(L)'
;MRYFGLLLLPLAAGGSVCESCRFCASLVHTQLDRAGTAQELITAVSQSLAEDEHHQRCRRYLTSDRHILQRLLTASSTPNLPAVWEALCVERLRCPAGGDLGKLSPSSPPSEERTSYQDGQATYGAETWPGKEDAKSGAKHTIVLSDADAESCDGDAESCEKESGILEAESDTPTKPPDPLNPHCAVPKDTYRDLLSTRVVLVVFSGRWDRLRILMRYLRRDLRSAGGVVDKIIFALWQVTAKDLTYLRELADSAVEDFELVDFSEQRWGPARLGADPATNRMVQLYQSLNESGTVYVKVDDDVVYVAEHAIANLVRERLRQRCLFVSANVVNHAIMSAVHQDRGAHRAFFPPARQRKNPSLRLPWKKLGEINMSPDFTIERFPASRCVVERWDCAALVHESFLDRAADGTWCIFDFGWLDFNRAGYREHKYIHRSPSVNKDYWTQGARWSTNFFAFMAEDLEGVNWNNVYGKGDDEEEFTGPHAERRDARPWG
;
A
#
# COMPACT_ATOMS: atom_id res chain seq x y z
N MET A 1 39.50 12.95 -15.80
CA MET A 1 40.63 12.59 -14.89
C MET A 1 41.01 13.65 -13.84
N ARG A 2 40.37 14.83 -13.74
CA ARG A 2 40.70 15.84 -12.70
C ARG A 2 39.84 15.78 -11.43
N TYR A 3 38.85 14.89 -11.36
CA TYR A 3 37.93 14.78 -10.20
C TYR A 3 38.19 13.58 -9.27
N PHE A 4 39.18 12.73 -9.58
CA PHE A 4 39.47 11.52 -8.80
C PHE A 4 40.02 11.83 -7.38
N GLY A 5 40.58 13.03 -7.18
CA GLY A 5 41.19 13.42 -5.90
C GLY A 5 40.26 14.09 -4.89
N LEU A 6 39.09 14.60 -5.30
CA LEU A 6 38.23 15.43 -4.44
C LEU A 6 37.04 14.68 -3.80
N LEU A 7 36.74 13.46 -4.25
CA LEU A 7 35.64 12.63 -3.73
C LEU A 7 36.05 11.66 -2.61
N LEU A 8 37.35 11.55 -2.30
CA LEU A 8 37.86 10.75 -1.16
C LEU A 8 38.18 11.60 0.08
N LEU A 9 38.08 12.92 0.01
CA LEU A 9 38.50 13.82 1.09
C LEU A 9 37.47 14.10 2.21
N PRO A 10 36.16 13.81 2.09
CA PRO A 10 35.29 13.73 3.27
C PRO A 10 35.19 12.33 3.90
N LEU A 11 35.77 11.28 3.28
CA LEU A 11 35.84 9.93 3.89
C LEU A 11 36.98 9.77 4.91
N ALA A 12 37.71 10.84 5.21
CA ALA A 12 38.76 10.87 6.22
C ALA A 12 38.27 10.72 7.67
N ALA A 13 36.94 10.65 7.90
CA ALA A 13 36.32 10.40 9.19
C ALA A 13 35.99 8.92 9.47
N GLY A 14 36.75 7.98 8.89
CA GLY A 14 36.84 6.60 9.40
C GLY A 14 35.66 5.64 9.13
N GLY A 15 34.74 5.96 8.22
CA GLY A 15 33.64 5.06 7.84
C GLY A 15 34.00 4.06 6.74
N SER A 16 33.77 2.76 6.93
CA SER A 16 33.88 1.75 5.88
C SER A 16 32.55 1.62 5.11
N VAL A 17 32.52 2.08 3.87
CA VAL A 17 31.40 1.84 2.93
C VAL A 17 31.50 0.40 2.41
N CYS A 18 30.39 -0.36 2.39
CA CYS A 18 30.40 -1.75 1.91
C CYS A 18 30.75 -1.84 0.41
N GLU A 19 31.30 -2.98 -0.01
CA GLU A 19 31.81 -3.18 -1.37
C GLU A 19 30.73 -3.01 -2.45
N SER A 20 29.49 -3.43 -2.17
CA SER A 20 28.35 -3.20 -3.08
C SER A 20 28.02 -1.72 -3.26
N CYS A 21 28.15 -0.90 -2.22
CA CYS A 21 27.91 0.54 -2.31
C CYS A 21 29.02 1.24 -3.08
N ARG A 22 30.29 0.86 -2.85
CA ARG A 22 31.43 1.34 -3.64
C ARG A 22 31.28 0.96 -5.12
N PHE A 23 30.83 -0.26 -5.38
CA PHE A 23 30.55 -0.74 -6.72
C PHE A 23 29.44 0.08 -7.40
N CYS A 24 28.30 0.28 -6.74
CA CYS A 24 27.22 1.12 -7.27
C CYS A 24 27.66 2.57 -7.50
N ALA A 25 28.42 3.16 -6.57
CA ALA A 25 28.96 4.50 -6.70
C ALA A 25 29.82 4.62 -7.96
N SER A 26 30.76 3.67 -8.11
CA SER A 26 31.70 3.61 -9.22
C SER A 26 30.97 3.45 -10.55
N LEU A 27 29.96 2.59 -10.60
CA LEU A 27 29.18 2.33 -11.80
C LEU A 27 28.37 3.57 -12.22
N VAL A 28 27.63 4.18 -11.28
CA VAL A 28 26.87 5.41 -11.54
C VAL A 28 27.80 6.53 -11.96
N HIS A 29 28.93 6.73 -11.27
CA HIS A 29 29.91 7.76 -11.60
C HIS A 29 30.50 7.57 -13.00
N THR A 30 30.84 6.34 -13.37
CA THR A 30 31.39 6.00 -14.70
C THR A 30 30.39 6.30 -15.82
N GLN A 31 29.09 6.11 -15.55
CA GLN A 31 28.04 6.38 -16.53
C GLN A 31 27.56 7.84 -16.51
N LEU A 32 27.72 8.56 -15.40
CA LEU A 32 27.31 9.94 -15.25
C LEU A 32 28.06 10.88 -16.19
N ASP A 33 29.36 10.68 -16.38
CA ASP A 33 30.16 11.46 -17.33
C ASP A 33 29.75 11.20 -18.80
N ARG A 34 28.98 10.13 -19.06
CA ARG A 34 28.54 9.72 -20.40
C ARG A 34 27.07 10.02 -20.68
N ALA A 35 26.28 10.22 -19.63
CA ALA A 35 24.85 10.48 -19.72
C ALA A 35 24.59 12.00 -19.73
N GLY A 36 24.01 12.50 -20.81
CA GLY A 36 23.51 13.87 -20.91
C GLY A 36 22.17 14.08 -20.20
N THR A 37 21.47 13.00 -19.83
CA THR A 37 20.20 13.05 -19.11
C THR A 37 20.10 12.02 -17.98
N ALA A 38 19.22 12.26 -17.00
CA ALA A 38 18.92 11.27 -15.96
C ALA A 38 18.42 9.93 -16.54
N GLN A 39 17.65 9.99 -17.64
CA GLN A 39 17.14 8.80 -18.31
C GLN A 39 18.27 8.01 -19.00
N GLU A 40 19.23 8.70 -19.63
CA GLU A 40 20.44 8.07 -20.17
C GLU A 40 21.29 7.43 -19.08
N LEU A 41 21.41 8.08 -17.92
CA LEU A 41 22.15 7.52 -16.78
C LEU A 41 21.48 6.23 -16.28
N ILE A 42 20.17 6.26 -16.06
CA ILE A 42 19.41 5.09 -15.61
C ILE A 42 19.56 3.94 -16.63
N THR A 43 19.44 4.23 -17.93
CA THR A 43 19.60 3.24 -19.00
C THR A 43 21.03 2.69 -19.04
N ALA A 44 22.05 3.55 -19.01
CA ALA A 44 23.45 3.15 -19.10
C ALA A 44 23.89 2.33 -17.88
N VAL A 45 23.44 2.71 -16.69
CA VAL A 45 23.68 1.92 -15.48
C VAL A 45 22.93 0.59 -15.56
N SER A 46 21.67 0.59 -16.01
CA SER A 46 20.89 -0.65 -16.17
C SER A 46 21.53 -1.65 -17.15
N GLN A 47 22.11 -1.15 -18.24
CA GLN A 47 22.81 -1.93 -19.28
C GLN A 47 24.19 -2.43 -18.81
N SER A 48 24.86 -1.68 -17.94
CA SER A 48 26.19 -2.05 -17.41
C SER A 48 26.12 -3.04 -16.24
N LEU A 49 24.91 -3.38 -15.78
CA LEU A 49 24.71 -4.35 -14.70
C LEU A 49 24.68 -5.78 -15.27
N ALA A 50 25.83 -6.47 -15.24
CA ALA A 50 25.97 -7.91 -15.53
C ALA A 50 25.33 -8.78 -14.42
N GLU A 51 25.25 -10.10 -14.61
CA GLU A 51 24.45 -11.02 -13.77
C GLU A 51 25.04 -11.42 -12.40
N ASP A 52 26.12 -10.79 -11.92
CA ASP A 52 26.68 -11.14 -10.60
C ASP A 52 25.85 -10.56 -9.43
N GLU A 53 25.91 -11.21 -8.25
CA GLU A 53 25.09 -10.92 -7.06
C GLU A 53 25.19 -9.46 -6.61
N HIS A 54 26.39 -8.87 -6.69
CA HIS A 54 26.62 -7.45 -6.38
C HIS A 54 25.89 -6.51 -7.36
N HIS A 55 25.83 -6.87 -8.63
CA HIS A 55 25.12 -6.12 -9.66
C HIS A 55 23.61 -6.28 -9.51
N GLN A 56 23.12 -7.46 -9.14
CA GLN A 56 21.69 -7.66 -8.87
C GLN A 56 21.21 -6.86 -7.64
N ARG A 57 22.05 -6.71 -6.61
CA ARG A 57 21.77 -5.81 -5.48
C ARG A 57 21.71 -4.36 -5.97
N CYS A 58 22.72 -3.92 -6.73
CA CYS A 58 22.77 -2.58 -7.28
C CYS A 58 21.58 -2.26 -8.20
N ARG A 59 21.21 -3.19 -9.09
CA ARG A 59 20.06 -3.10 -9.98
C ARG A 59 18.78 -2.92 -9.19
N ARG A 60 18.57 -3.74 -8.14
CA ARG A 60 17.39 -3.64 -7.27
C ARG A 60 17.28 -2.27 -6.60
N TYR A 61 18.40 -1.70 -6.12
CA TYR A 61 18.41 -0.37 -5.50
C TYR A 61 18.11 0.75 -6.51
N LEU A 62 18.78 0.75 -7.66
CA LEU A 62 18.60 1.81 -8.65
C LEU A 62 17.23 1.75 -9.35
N THR A 63 16.60 0.57 -9.40
CA THR A 63 15.24 0.42 -9.91
C THR A 63 14.17 0.75 -8.86
N SER A 64 14.37 0.41 -7.58
CA SER A 64 13.45 0.83 -6.51
C SER A 64 13.46 2.34 -6.29
N ASP A 65 14.62 2.98 -6.47
CA ASP A 65 14.86 4.37 -6.11
C ASP A 65 14.97 5.28 -7.34
N ARG A 66 14.54 4.80 -8.51
CA ARG A 66 14.59 5.53 -9.80
C ARG A 66 14.00 6.93 -9.68
N HIS A 67 12.89 7.07 -8.97
CA HIS A 67 12.20 8.35 -8.79
C HIS A 67 13.00 9.35 -7.92
N ILE A 68 13.71 8.84 -6.91
CA ILE A 68 14.57 9.64 -6.03
C ILE A 68 15.81 10.12 -6.80
N LEU A 69 16.44 9.23 -7.57
CA LEU A 69 17.56 9.58 -8.46
C LEU A 69 17.13 10.61 -9.49
N GLN A 70 15.96 10.42 -10.12
CA GLN A 70 15.43 11.36 -11.09
C GLN A 70 15.23 12.75 -10.47
N ARG A 71 14.74 12.87 -9.23
CA ARG A 71 14.63 14.14 -8.50
C ARG A 71 16.00 14.78 -8.21
N LEU A 72 16.96 14.00 -7.70
CA LEU A 72 18.28 14.54 -7.35
C LEU A 72 19.02 15.07 -8.59
N LEU A 73 18.70 14.51 -9.77
CA LEU A 73 19.24 14.93 -11.05
C LEU A 73 18.46 16.08 -11.69
N THR A 74 17.15 16.22 -11.46
CA THR A 74 16.32 17.29 -12.03
C THR A 74 16.24 18.56 -11.17
N ALA A 75 16.45 18.45 -9.85
CA ALA A 75 16.30 19.57 -8.92
C ALA A 75 17.48 20.56 -8.93
N SER A 76 18.57 20.29 -9.64
CA SER A 76 19.72 21.19 -9.70
C SER A 76 20.17 21.46 -11.13
N SER A 77 20.36 22.73 -11.46
CA SER A 77 21.05 23.15 -12.69
C SER A 77 22.51 22.69 -12.74
N THR A 78 23.08 22.31 -11.58
CA THR A 78 24.40 21.68 -11.41
C THR A 78 24.39 20.85 -10.12
N PRO A 79 24.06 19.56 -10.16
CA PRO A 79 23.91 18.75 -8.94
C PRO A 79 25.22 18.71 -8.15
N ASN A 80 25.16 19.03 -6.84
CA ASN A 80 26.25 18.76 -5.91
C ASN A 80 26.24 17.25 -5.61
N LEU A 81 26.76 16.49 -6.58
CA LEU A 81 26.73 15.03 -6.63
C LEU A 81 27.33 14.34 -5.39
N PRO A 82 28.40 14.86 -4.75
CA PRO A 82 28.87 14.34 -3.47
C PRO A 82 27.81 14.35 -2.35
N ALA A 83 27.03 15.43 -2.21
CA ALA A 83 25.99 15.55 -1.18
C ALA A 83 24.76 14.66 -1.49
N VAL A 84 24.39 14.56 -2.77
CA VAL A 84 23.38 13.61 -3.28
C VAL A 84 23.75 12.18 -2.92
N TRP A 85 25.04 11.84 -3.06
CA TRP A 85 25.56 10.50 -2.80
C TRP A 85 25.70 10.19 -1.30
N GLU A 86 26.16 11.15 -0.50
CA GLU A 86 26.24 11.01 0.96
C GLU A 86 24.85 10.72 1.57
N ALA A 87 23.81 11.42 1.12
CA ALA A 87 22.43 11.16 1.51
C ALA A 87 21.96 9.75 1.09
N LEU A 88 22.23 9.32 -0.14
CA LEU A 88 21.88 7.96 -0.61
C LEU A 88 22.62 6.86 0.15
N CYS A 89 23.91 7.04 0.45
CA CYS A 89 24.72 6.01 1.12
C CYS A 89 24.53 5.95 2.63
N VAL A 90 24.51 7.09 3.33
CA VAL A 90 24.47 7.13 4.79
C VAL A 90 23.05 6.88 5.30
N GLU A 91 22.04 7.51 4.68
CA GLU A 91 20.68 7.49 5.21
C GLU A 91 19.89 6.25 4.81
N ARG A 92 20.18 5.64 3.64
CA ARG A 92 19.37 4.54 3.09
C ARG A 92 20.06 3.17 3.08
N LEU A 93 21.37 3.11 2.84
CA LEU A 93 22.10 1.84 2.78
C LEU A 93 22.51 1.31 4.17
N ARG A 94 22.22 2.06 5.25
CA ARG A 94 22.53 1.72 6.65
C ARG A 94 23.97 1.20 6.81
N CYS A 95 24.92 1.75 6.05
CA CYS A 95 26.33 1.48 6.31
C CYS A 95 26.63 2.07 7.69
N PRO A 96 27.09 1.27 8.67
CA PRO A 96 27.30 1.77 10.02
C PRO A 96 28.31 2.92 9.96
N ALA A 97 27.85 4.11 10.33
CA ALA A 97 28.74 5.22 10.62
C ALA A 97 29.48 4.89 11.92
N GLY A 98 30.67 4.30 11.82
CA GLY A 98 31.60 4.15 12.95
C GLY A 98 31.39 2.94 13.86
N GLY A 99 31.28 1.73 13.30
CA GLY A 99 31.37 0.48 14.07
C GLY A 99 32.70 -0.24 13.83
N ASP A 100 33.51 -0.39 14.88
CA ASP A 100 34.76 -1.16 14.86
C ASP A 100 34.45 -2.65 14.63
N LEU A 101 34.81 -3.20 13.47
CA LEU A 101 34.68 -4.63 13.14
C LEU A 101 35.79 -5.45 13.81
N GLY A 102 36.00 -5.24 15.11
CA GLY A 102 36.96 -5.93 15.93
C GLY A 102 36.36 -7.16 16.62
N LYS A 103 36.64 -8.34 16.07
CA LYS A 103 36.54 -9.69 16.68
C LYS A 103 35.13 -10.31 16.76
N LEU A 104 34.74 -10.99 15.68
CA LEU A 104 33.92 -12.20 15.77
C LEU A 104 34.82 -13.42 15.52
N SER A 105 34.95 -14.25 16.55
CA SER A 105 35.68 -15.53 16.54
C SER A 105 34.85 -16.61 15.80
N PRO A 106 35.47 -17.59 15.11
CA PRO A 106 34.74 -18.64 14.41
C PRO A 106 34.37 -19.78 15.36
N SER A 107 33.06 -20.04 15.55
CA SER A 107 32.58 -21.31 16.09
C SER A 107 31.33 -21.78 15.36
N SER A 108 31.54 -22.73 14.45
CA SER A 108 30.66 -23.80 13.95
C SER A 108 29.28 -23.46 13.34
N PRO A 109 28.97 -23.93 12.12
CA PRO A 109 27.64 -23.87 11.53
C PRO A 109 26.77 -25.07 11.95
N PRO A 110 25.43 -24.95 12.01
CA PRO A 110 24.56 -26.04 11.61
C PRO A 110 24.41 -26.03 10.09
N SER A 111 24.73 -27.17 9.48
CA SER A 111 24.41 -27.52 8.11
C SER A 111 22.91 -27.66 7.94
N GLU A 112 22.31 -26.91 7.01
CA GLU A 112 21.08 -27.31 6.35
C GLU A 112 21.09 -26.72 4.92
N GLU A 113 20.91 -27.62 3.96
CA GLU A 113 20.99 -27.37 2.53
C GLU A 113 19.97 -26.30 2.10
N ARG A 114 20.47 -25.21 1.52
CA ARG A 114 19.65 -24.32 0.70
C ARG A 114 19.50 -24.96 -0.68
N THR A 115 18.26 -25.22 -1.07
CA THR A 115 17.91 -25.48 -2.47
C THR A 115 18.15 -24.22 -3.30
N SER A 116 18.95 -24.36 -4.37
CA SER A 116 19.16 -23.32 -5.35
C SER A 116 17.93 -23.20 -6.25
N TYR A 117 17.33 -22.02 -6.28
CA TYR A 117 16.27 -21.68 -7.23
C TYR A 117 16.93 -21.13 -8.50
N GLN A 118 16.71 -21.78 -9.64
CA GLN A 118 17.09 -21.24 -10.95
C GLN A 118 15.91 -20.46 -11.52
N ASP A 119 16.14 -19.17 -11.80
CA ASP A 119 15.14 -18.28 -12.41
C ASP A 119 14.92 -18.64 -13.88
N GLY A 120 13.69 -19.01 -14.24
CA GLY A 120 13.23 -19.05 -15.62
C GLY A 120 12.92 -17.64 -16.12
N GLN A 121 13.56 -17.24 -17.22
CA GLN A 121 13.29 -15.97 -17.90
C GLN A 121 11.91 -15.99 -18.58
N ALA A 122 10.96 -15.19 -18.09
CA ALA A 122 9.73 -14.87 -18.81
C ALA A 122 9.88 -13.50 -19.49
N THR A 123 9.88 -13.48 -20.81
CA THR A 123 9.80 -12.27 -21.63
C THR A 123 8.34 -11.80 -21.72
N TYR A 124 8.01 -10.64 -21.17
CA TYR A 124 6.71 -10.00 -21.39
C TYR A 124 6.77 -9.09 -22.62
N GLY A 125 5.97 -9.42 -23.64
CA GLY A 125 5.71 -8.58 -24.80
C GLY A 125 4.86 -7.37 -24.43
N ALA A 126 5.20 -6.22 -25.02
CA ALA A 126 4.35 -5.03 -24.99
C ALA A 126 3.14 -5.27 -25.89
N GLU A 127 1.99 -5.61 -25.31
CA GLU A 127 0.73 -5.61 -26.06
C GLU A 127 0.05 -4.24 -25.93
N THR A 128 -0.19 -3.66 -27.10
CA THR A 128 -0.89 -2.42 -27.36
C THR A 128 -2.37 -2.53 -27.01
N TRP A 129 -2.86 -1.55 -26.25
CA TRP A 129 -4.28 -1.25 -26.06
C TRP A 129 -5.03 -1.16 -27.41
N PRO A 130 -6.22 -1.77 -27.59
CA PRO A 130 -7.01 -1.55 -28.81
C PRO A 130 -7.70 -0.18 -28.75
N GLY A 131 -7.75 0.44 -29.93
CA GLY A 131 -8.10 1.84 -30.16
C GLY A 131 -9.55 2.22 -29.88
N LYS A 132 -9.73 3.55 -29.79
CA LYS A 132 -11.01 4.26 -29.72
C LYS A 132 -11.92 3.83 -30.87
N GLU A 133 -13.12 3.35 -30.54
CA GLU A 133 -14.27 3.41 -31.45
C GLU A 133 -15.22 4.51 -30.97
N ASP A 134 -15.67 5.31 -31.94
CA ASP A 134 -16.55 6.45 -31.78
C ASP A 134 -17.96 6.02 -31.35
N ALA A 135 -18.44 6.54 -30.21
CA ALA A 135 -19.85 6.45 -29.84
C ALA A 135 -20.43 7.85 -29.63
N LYS A 136 -21.15 8.33 -30.66
CA LYS A 136 -22.08 9.46 -30.59
C LYS A 136 -23.39 8.99 -29.95
N SER A 137 -23.77 9.59 -28.83
CA SER A 137 -25.14 9.91 -28.34
C SER A 137 -25.02 10.22 -26.84
N GLY A 138 -25.59 11.25 -26.24
CA GLY A 138 -26.78 12.01 -26.62
C GLY A 138 -27.89 11.78 -25.60
N ALA A 139 -27.68 12.10 -24.32
CA ALA A 139 -28.75 12.26 -23.32
C ALA A 139 -28.27 13.10 -22.13
N LYS A 140 -28.83 14.30 -21.96
CA LYS A 140 -28.71 15.12 -20.74
C LYS A 140 -29.76 14.62 -19.74
N HIS A 141 -29.33 14.14 -18.57
CA HIS A 141 -30.18 14.03 -17.38
C HIS A 141 -29.74 15.10 -16.38
N THR A 142 -30.59 16.10 -16.19
CA THR A 142 -30.45 17.11 -15.14
C THR A 142 -30.96 16.51 -13.83
N ILE A 143 -30.09 16.40 -12.83
CA ILE A 143 -30.47 16.11 -11.45
C ILE A 143 -30.88 17.45 -10.82
N VAL A 144 -32.17 17.56 -10.47
CA VAL A 144 -32.71 18.66 -9.68
C VAL A 144 -32.44 18.36 -8.21
N LEU A 145 -31.59 19.16 -7.57
CA LEU A 145 -31.56 19.29 -6.11
C LEU A 145 -32.40 20.51 -5.77
N SER A 146 -33.56 20.27 -5.16
CA SER A 146 -34.39 21.32 -4.57
C SER A 146 -34.03 21.46 -3.09
N ASP A 147 -33.44 22.58 -2.72
CA ASP A 147 -33.61 23.13 -1.38
C ASP A 147 -34.13 24.56 -1.53
N ALA A 148 -35.15 24.82 -0.73
CA ALA A 148 -35.97 26.01 -0.73
C ALA A 148 -35.25 27.15 0.00
N ASP A 149 -35.18 28.32 -0.63
CA ASP A 149 -35.26 29.61 0.04
C ASP A 149 -35.93 30.61 -0.92
N ALA A 150 -37.09 31.09 -0.48
CA ALA A 150 -37.93 32.01 -1.22
C ALA A 150 -37.51 33.46 -0.88
N GLU A 151 -36.79 34.10 -1.77
CA GLU A 151 -36.72 35.55 -1.85
C GLU A 151 -37.46 36.03 -3.11
N SER A 152 -38.42 36.93 -2.88
CA SER A 152 -39.29 37.55 -3.86
C SER A 152 -38.54 38.59 -4.69
N CYS A 153 -38.55 38.42 -6.01
CA CYS A 153 -38.27 39.49 -6.96
C CYS A 153 -39.47 39.58 -7.93
N ASP A 154 -40.32 40.58 -7.69
CA ASP A 154 -41.24 41.13 -8.69
C ASP A 154 -40.44 41.93 -9.73
N GLY A 155 -40.71 41.72 -11.02
CA GLY A 155 -40.25 42.62 -12.06
C GLY A 155 -39.94 41.97 -13.40
N ASP A 156 -40.97 41.92 -14.24
CA ASP A 156 -40.99 42.08 -15.69
C ASP A 156 -40.06 41.27 -16.60
N ALA A 157 -40.74 40.52 -17.47
CA ALA A 157 -40.21 39.86 -18.65
C ALA A 157 -39.57 40.86 -19.63
N GLU A 158 -38.47 40.45 -20.26
CA GLU A 158 -38.27 40.38 -21.72
C GLU A 158 -36.76 40.34 -22.05
N SER A 159 -36.34 39.32 -22.79
CA SER A 159 -35.06 39.17 -23.49
C SER A 159 -33.78 38.88 -22.66
N CYS A 160 -33.34 37.61 -22.64
CA CYS A 160 -31.91 37.28 -22.65
C CYS A 160 -31.61 35.82 -23.02
N GLU A 161 -32.07 35.35 -24.19
CA GLU A 161 -31.50 34.16 -24.83
C GLU A 161 -30.44 34.58 -25.85
N LYS A 162 -29.17 34.51 -25.42
CA LYS A 162 -28.02 34.33 -26.30
C LYS A 162 -27.07 33.33 -25.65
N GLU A 163 -27.33 32.05 -25.90
CA GLU A 163 -26.31 31.00 -25.75
C GLU A 163 -25.18 31.28 -26.75
N SER A 164 -24.16 32.00 -26.33
CA SER A 164 -22.86 31.96 -27.00
C SER A 164 -22.18 30.65 -26.60
N GLY A 165 -22.32 29.62 -27.44
CA GLY A 165 -21.50 28.43 -27.41
C GLY A 165 -20.04 28.79 -27.71
N ILE A 166 -19.31 29.22 -26.69
CA ILE A 166 -17.85 29.25 -26.71
C ILE A 166 -17.41 27.81 -26.50
N LEU A 167 -17.20 27.10 -27.61
CA LEU A 167 -16.32 25.94 -27.64
C LEU A 167 -14.93 26.49 -27.26
N GLU A 168 -14.58 26.41 -25.97
CA GLU A 168 -13.20 26.59 -25.54
C GLU A 168 -12.39 25.50 -26.22
N ALA A 169 -11.74 25.87 -27.32
CA ALA A 169 -10.71 25.05 -27.92
C ALA A 169 -9.65 24.84 -26.84
N GLU A 170 -9.52 23.61 -26.36
CA GLU A 170 -8.40 23.19 -25.51
C GLU A 170 -7.12 23.63 -26.21
N SER A 171 -6.53 24.69 -25.68
CA SER A 171 -5.31 25.25 -26.23
C SER A 171 -4.22 24.21 -26.01
N ASP A 172 -3.70 23.63 -27.10
CA ASP A 172 -2.54 22.75 -27.17
C ASP A 172 -1.26 23.48 -26.74
N THR A 173 -1.25 24.09 -25.55
CA THR A 173 -0.02 24.49 -24.90
C THR A 173 0.77 23.24 -24.57
N PRO A 174 2.06 23.15 -24.95
CA PRO A 174 2.89 22.00 -24.65
C PRO A 174 2.84 21.72 -23.16
N THR A 175 2.19 20.63 -22.79
CA THR A 175 1.99 20.25 -21.40
C THR A 175 3.37 20.04 -20.79
N LYS A 176 3.68 20.84 -19.77
CA LYS A 176 4.88 20.66 -18.96
C LYS A 176 4.98 19.16 -18.61
N PRO A 177 6.15 18.52 -18.75
CA PRO A 177 6.29 17.11 -18.43
C PRO A 177 5.76 16.88 -17.00
N PRO A 178 4.96 15.83 -16.78
CA PRO A 178 4.29 15.60 -15.50
C PRO A 178 5.33 15.53 -14.39
N ASP A 179 5.10 16.26 -13.29
CA ASP A 179 5.97 16.23 -12.12
C ASP A 179 5.90 14.84 -11.49
N PRO A 180 6.96 14.01 -11.55
CA PRO A 180 6.93 12.66 -11.03
C PRO A 180 6.75 12.60 -9.51
N LEU A 181 6.96 13.72 -8.80
CA LEU A 181 6.78 13.82 -7.35
C LEU A 181 5.41 14.32 -6.95
N ASN A 182 4.68 14.94 -7.88
CA ASN A 182 3.34 15.47 -7.67
C ASN A 182 2.46 15.04 -8.84
N PRO A 183 2.30 13.73 -9.07
CA PRO A 183 1.48 13.25 -10.16
C PRO A 183 0.03 13.59 -9.84
N HIS A 184 -0.62 14.36 -10.70
CA HIS A 184 -2.07 14.52 -10.65
C HIS A 184 -2.69 13.42 -11.48
N CYS A 185 -3.61 12.66 -10.90
CA CYS A 185 -4.32 11.62 -11.62
C CYS A 185 -5.81 11.92 -11.64
N ALA A 186 -6.37 11.92 -12.84
CA ALA A 186 -7.81 11.85 -13.00
C ALA A 186 -8.27 10.50 -12.44
N VAL A 187 -9.31 10.51 -11.61
CA VAL A 187 -10.03 9.28 -11.24
C VAL A 187 -10.96 8.97 -12.41
N PRO A 188 -10.69 7.91 -13.20
CA PRO A 188 -11.55 7.58 -14.32
C PRO A 188 -12.90 7.15 -13.76
N LYS A 189 -14.00 7.62 -14.36
CA LYS A 189 -15.33 7.10 -14.04
C LYS A 189 -15.38 5.63 -14.43
N ASP A 190 -15.80 4.79 -13.50
CA ASP A 190 -16.00 3.37 -13.72
C ASP A 190 -17.49 3.03 -13.79
N THR A 191 -17.87 2.24 -14.79
CA THR A 191 -19.26 1.75 -14.95
C THR A 191 -19.48 0.39 -14.30
N TYR A 192 -18.40 -0.27 -13.89
CA TYR A 192 -18.38 -1.61 -13.30
C TYR A 192 -19.05 -2.68 -14.16
N ARG A 193 -19.20 -2.46 -15.47
CA ARG A 193 -19.91 -3.36 -16.38
C ARG A 193 -19.33 -4.78 -16.39
N ASP A 194 -18.02 -4.88 -16.22
CA ASP A 194 -17.27 -6.13 -16.16
C ASP A 194 -17.51 -6.93 -14.86
N LEU A 195 -18.04 -6.29 -13.82
CA LEU A 195 -18.30 -6.88 -12.51
C LEU A 195 -19.79 -7.11 -12.23
N LEU A 196 -20.68 -6.88 -13.20
CA LEU A 196 -22.13 -7.03 -13.01
C LEU A 196 -22.56 -8.47 -12.68
N SER A 197 -21.83 -9.47 -13.17
CA SER A 197 -22.09 -10.89 -12.92
C SER A 197 -21.28 -11.47 -11.77
N THR A 198 -20.38 -10.70 -11.16
CA THR A 198 -19.54 -11.15 -10.05
C THR A 198 -20.22 -10.84 -8.73
N ARG A 199 -20.48 -11.84 -7.90
CA ARG A 199 -20.96 -11.59 -6.54
C ARG A 199 -19.82 -11.11 -5.64
N VAL A 200 -19.99 -9.97 -4.99
CA VAL A 200 -19.00 -9.35 -4.10
C VAL A 200 -19.58 -9.16 -2.71
N VAL A 201 -18.94 -9.77 -1.71
CA VAL A 201 -19.36 -9.69 -0.30
C VAL A 201 -18.23 -9.11 0.53
N LEU A 202 -18.51 -8.00 1.24
CA LEU A 202 -17.56 -7.48 2.23
C LEU A 202 -17.76 -8.20 3.55
N VAL A 203 -16.66 -8.54 4.21
CA VAL A 203 -16.65 -9.13 5.56
C VAL A 203 -15.92 -8.17 6.49
N VAL A 204 -16.67 -7.44 7.31
CA VAL A 204 -16.17 -6.38 8.17
C VAL A 204 -16.03 -6.87 9.60
N PHE A 205 -14.79 -6.98 10.08
CA PHE A 205 -14.50 -7.33 11.47
C PHE A 205 -14.89 -6.16 12.36
N SER A 206 -15.95 -6.34 13.15
CA SER A 206 -16.66 -5.25 13.81
C SER A 206 -16.53 -5.30 15.33
N GLY A 207 -16.17 -4.17 15.92
CA GLY A 207 -16.02 -3.97 17.37
C GLY A 207 -15.75 -2.52 17.80
N ARG A 208 -15.64 -1.57 16.86
CA ARG A 208 -15.26 -0.18 17.12
C ARG A 208 -16.21 0.78 16.39
N TRP A 209 -17.40 1.01 16.96
CA TRP A 209 -18.48 1.80 16.33
C TRP A 209 -18.04 3.20 15.88
N ASP A 210 -17.11 3.83 16.61
CA ASP A 210 -16.64 5.19 16.36
C ASP A 210 -15.79 5.31 15.10
N ARG A 211 -15.11 4.23 14.71
CA ARG A 211 -14.36 4.08 13.46
C ARG A 211 -15.24 3.53 12.35
N LEU A 212 -16.04 2.51 12.65
CA LEU A 212 -16.95 1.89 11.70
C LEU A 212 -17.92 2.92 11.09
N ARG A 213 -18.44 3.88 11.86
CA ARG A 213 -19.31 4.95 11.32
C ARG A 213 -18.64 5.82 10.26
N ILE A 214 -17.31 5.92 10.27
CA ILE A 214 -16.53 6.64 9.24
C ILE A 214 -16.44 5.74 8.01
N LEU A 215 -16.03 4.48 8.19
CA LEU A 215 -15.95 3.48 7.13
C LEU A 215 -17.26 3.31 6.36
N MET A 216 -18.39 3.31 7.06
CA MET A 216 -19.71 3.11 6.47
C MET A 216 -20.08 4.12 5.38
N ARG A 217 -19.50 5.33 5.39
CA ARG A 217 -19.71 6.31 4.31
C ARG A 217 -19.19 5.80 2.97
N TYR A 218 -18.05 5.11 3.00
CA TYR A 218 -17.43 4.54 1.80
C TYR A 218 -18.08 3.23 1.42
N LEU A 219 -18.39 2.37 2.39
CA LEU A 219 -19.02 1.08 2.07
C LEU A 219 -20.41 1.25 1.48
N ARG A 220 -21.22 2.20 1.97
CA ARG A 220 -22.53 2.54 1.38
C ARG A 220 -22.41 3.07 -0.04
N ARG A 221 -21.39 3.89 -0.34
CA ARG A 221 -21.10 4.34 -1.72
C ARG A 221 -20.86 3.14 -2.64
N ASP A 222 -20.15 2.13 -2.14
CA ASP A 222 -19.73 0.99 -2.95
C ASP A 222 -20.78 -0.15 -3.02
N LEU A 223 -21.93 -0.02 -2.33
CA LEU A 223 -23.08 -0.95 -2.48
C LEU A 223 -23.68 -0.86 -3.88
N ARG A 224 -24.10 -2.01 -4.44
CA ARG A 224 -24.83 -2.05 -5.72
C ARG A 224 -26.12 -1.27 -5.69
N SER A 225 -26.83 -1.25 -4.55
CA SER A 225 -28.03 -0.43 -4.33
C SER A 225 -27.75 1.08 -4.49
N ALA A 226 -26.49 1.51 -4.35
CA ALA A 226 -26.00 2.87 -4.57
C ALA A 226 -25.20 3.05 -5.88
N GLY A 227 -25.21 2.05 -6.78
CA GLY A 227 -24.46 2.09 -8.05
C GLY A 227 -23.01 1.60 -7.97
N GLY A 228 -22.59 1.02 -6.84
CA GLY A 228 -21.30 0.39 -6.64
C GLY A 228 -21.24 -1.08 -7.08
N VAL A 229 -20.32 -1.85 -6.48
CA VAL A 229 -20.02 -3.25 -6.85
C VAL A 229 -20.34 -4.26 -5.75
N VAL A 230 -20.59 -3.82 -4.53
CA VAL A 230 -20.79 -4.69 -3.35
C VAL A 230 -22.24 -5.12 -3.26
N ASP A 231 -22.47 -6.44 -3.25
CA ASP A 231 -23.80 -7.03 -3.10
C ASP A 231 -24.27 -7.06 -1.65
N LYS A 232 -23.35 -7.30 -0.71
CA LYS A 232 -23.67 -7.47 0.71
C LYS A 232 -22.49 -7.12 1.60
N ILE A 233 -22.78 -6.64 2.80
CA ILE A 233 -21.81 -6.45 3.89
C ILE A 233 -22.18 -7.35 5.06
N ILE A 234 -21.27 -8.24 5.42
CA ILE A 234 -21.33 -9.07 6.61
C ILE A 234 -20.54 -8.38 7.72
N PHE A 235 -21.20 -8.01 8.81
CA PHE A 235 -20.58 -7.54 10.03
C PHE A 235 -20.26 -8.74 10.94
N ALA A 236 -19.00 -9.19 10.92
CA ALA A 236 -18.50 -10.22 11.81
C ALA A 236 -18.22 -9.61 13.20
N LEU A 237 -19.11 -9.86 14.17
CA LEU A 237 -18.97 -9.33 15.53
C LEU A 237 -17.78 -10.00 16.21
N TRP A 238 -16.77 -9.23 16.65
CA TRP A 238 -15.54 -9.82 17.20
C TRP A 238 -15.28 -9.44 18.65
N GLN A 239 -14.91 -8.18 18.89
CA GLN A 239 -14.70 -7.59 20.21
C GLN A 239 -15.70 -6.44 20.40
N VAL A 240 -16.96 -6.80 20.60
CA VAL A 240 -18.07 -5.85 20.65
C VAL A 240 -18.44 -5.47 22.07
N THR A 241 -18.70 -4.18 22.29
CA THR A 241 -19.36 -3.64 23.48
C THR A 241 -20.87 -3.54 23.26
N ALA A 242 -21.64 -3.27 24.33
CA ALA A 242 -23.08 -3.01 24.22
C ALA A 242 -23.41 -1.83 23.28
N LYS A 243 -22.52 -0.83 23.23
CA LYS A 243 -22.68 0.32 22.34
C LYS A 243 -22.46 -0.06 20.87
N ASP A 244 -21.46 -0.90 20.60
CA ASP A 244 -21.22 -1.42 19.25
C ASP A 244 -22.41 -2.25 18.75
N LEU A 245 -22.92 -3.14 19.59
CA LEU A 245 -24.09 -3.96 19.26
C LEU A 245 -25.34 -3.13 18.95
N THR A 246 -25.57 -2.04 19.70
CA THR A 246 -26.71 -1.14 19.45
C THR A 246 -26.58 -0.51 18.07
N TYR A 247 -25.42 0.10 17.78
CA TYR A 247 -25.15 0.73 16.49
C TYR A 247 -25.25 -0.26 15.31
N LEU A 248 -24.68 -1.46 15.47
CA LEU A 248 -24.68 -2.49 14.44
C LEU A 248 -26.08 -3.06 14.14
N ARG A 249 -26.92 -3.21 15.18
CA ARG A 249 -28.33 -3.59 15.01
C ARG A 249 -29.12 -2.53 14.29
N GLU A 250 -29.02 -1.27 14.73
CA GLU A 250 -29.65 -0.14 14.03
C GLU A 250 -29.24 -0.08 12.56
N LEU A 251 -27.96 -0.36 12.27
CA LEU A 251 -27.47 -0.40 10.90
C LEU A 251 -28.11 -1.54 10.10
N ALA A 252 -28.07 -2.78 10.60
CA ALA A 252 -28.65 -3.92 9.90
C ALA A 252 -30.16 -3.79 9.70
N ASP A 253 -30.88 -3.28 10.70
CA ASP A 253 -32.33 -3.04 10.63
C ASP A 253 -32.68 -1.97 9.58
N SER A 254 -31.75 -1.03 9.29
CA SER A 254 -31.98 0.04 8.30
C SER A 254 -31.89 -0.42 6.84
N ALA A 255 -31.24 -1.55 6.56
CA ALA A 255 -31.09 -2.08 5.20
C ALA A 255 -30.85 -3.61 5.23
N VAL A 256 -31.92 -4.34 5.52
CA VAL A 256 -31.88 -5.79 5.80
C VAL A 256 -31.36 -6.65 4.63
N GLU A 257 -31.50 -6.15 3.39
CA GLU A 257 -31.03 -6.85 2.19
C GLU A 257 -29.52 -6.64 1.96
N ASP A 258 -29.00 -5.48 2.35
CA ASP A 258 -27.61 -5.10 2.11
C ASP A 258 -26.67 -5.52 3.25
N PHE A 259 -27.21 -5.68 4.47
CA PHE A 259 -26.43 -5.86 5.70
C PHE A 259 -26.81 -7.13 6.46
N GLU A 260 -25.78 -7.86 6.90
CA GLU A 260 -25.93 -9.08 7.68
C GLU A 260 -25.06 -9.03 8.93
N LEU A 261 -25.62 -9.42 10.08
CA LEU A 261 -24.90 -9.52 11.35
C LEU A 261 -24.59 -10.98 11.65
N VAL A 262 -23.31 -11.32 11.81
CA VAL A 262 -22.90 -12.66 12.20
C VAL A 262 -22.08 -12.61 13.47
N ASP A 263 -22.58 -13.29 14.50
CA ASP A 263 -22.01 -13.23 15.84
C ASP A 263 -20.83 -14.19 16.01
N PHE A 264 -19.61 -13.63 15.97
CA PHE A 264 -18.35 -14.30 16.31
C PHE A 264 -17.75 -13.75 17.61
N SER A 265 -18.59 -13.18 18.48
CA SER A 265 -18.14 -12.54 19.71
C SER A 265 -17.66 -13.55 20.76
N GLU A 266 -16.78 -13.13 21.66
CA GLU A 266 -16.31 -13.99 22.75
C GLU A 266 -17.44 -14.39 23.70
N GLN A 267 -18.51 -13.60 23.78
CA GLN A 267 -19.69 -13.92 24.57
C GLN A 267 -20.39 -15.18 24.06
N ARG A 268 -20.42 -15.38 22.74
CA ARG A 268 -21.05 -16.54 22.10
C ARG A 268 -20.10 -17.72 21.98
N TRP A 269 -18.84 -17.46 21.58
CA TRP A 269 -17.88 -18.51 21.23
C TRP A 269 -16.88 -18.84 22.35
N GLY A 270 -16.87 -18.04 23.42
CA GLY A 270 -15.85 -18.12 24.46
C GLY A 270 -14.54 -17.42 24.07
N PRO A 271 -13.60 -17.29 25.02
CA PRO A 271 -12.28 -16.73 24.74
C PRO A 271 -11.45 -17.70 23.91
N ALA A 272 -10.49 -17.17 23.15
CA ALA A 272 -9.47 -17.99 22.50
C ALA A 272 -8.72 -18.81 23.57
N ARG A 273 -8.67 -20.13 23.37
CA ARG A 273 -7.89 -21.05 24.19
C ARG A 273 -6.72 -21.53 23.37
N LEU A 274 -5.61 -21.91 23.98
CA LEU A 274 -4.47 -22.52 23.27
C LEU A 274 -4.69 -24.04 23.18
N GLY A 275 -4.55 -24.63 21.99
CA GLY A 275 -4.70 -26.08 21.77
C GLY A 275 -6.15 -26.60 21.78
N ALA A 276 -7.15 -25.72 21.74
CA ALA A 276 -8.53 -26.07 21.41
C ALA A 276 -8.64 -26.60 19.97
N ASP A 277 -9.71 -27.34 19.71
CA ASP A 277 -10.02 -27.83 18.37
C ASP A 277 -10.27 -26.63 17.43
N PRO A 278 -9.62 -26.54 16.25
CA PRO A 278 -9.91 -25.49 15.27
C PRO A 278 -11.39 -25.38 14.91
N ALA A 279 -12.16 -26.47 14.97
CA ALA A 279 -13.61 -26.45 14.74
C ALA A 279 -14.36 -25.60 15.78
N THR A 280 -13.75 -25.34 16.93
CA THR A 280 -14.30 -24.46 17.99
C THR A 280 -13.74 -23.04 17.94
N ASN A 281 -12.78 -22.76 17.05
CA ASN A 281 -12.22 -21.42 16.91
C ASN A 281 -13.11 -20.54 16.02
N ARG A 282 -13.54 -19.40 16.56
CA ARG A 282 -14.41 -18.44 15.86
C ARG A 282 -13.84 -17.86 14.56
N MET A 283 -12.51 -17.72 14.42
CA MET A 283 -11.88 -17.22 13.19
C MET A 283 -11.98 -18.26 12.08
N VAL A 284 -11.63 -19.50 12.42
CA VAL A 284 -11.76 -20.65 11.53
C VAL A 284 -13.22 -20.79 11.08
N GLN A 285 -14.17 -20.71 12.01
CA GLN A 285 -15.60 -20.80 11.71
C GLN A 285 -16.10 -19.64 10.86
N LEU A 286 -15.62 -18.42 11.09
CA LEU A 286 -15.91 -17.27 10.22
C LEU A 286 -15.48 -17.58 8.79
N TYR A 287 -14.21 -17.90 8.55
CA TYR A 287 -13.72 -18.14 7.19
C TYR A 287 -14.36 -19.36 6.53
N GLN A 288 -14.62 -20.45 7.28
CA GLN A 288 -15.32 -21.63 6.76
C GLN A 288 -16.79 -21.38 6.41
N SER A 289 -17.42 -20.38 7.02
CA SER A 289 -18.79 -19.97 6.68
C SER A 289 -18.87 -19.18 5.36
N LEU A 290 -17.74 -18.67 4.86
CA LEU A 290 -17.64 -17.90 3.61
C LEU A 290 -17.41 -18.86 2.42
N ASN A 291 -18.43 -19.67 2.13
CA ASN A 291 -18.32 -20.82 1.22
C ASN A 291 -19.21 -20.73 -0.04
N GLU A 292 -19.72 -19.55 -0.37
CA GLU A 292 -20.56 -19.35 -1.57
C GLU A 292 -19.69 -19.34 -2.83
N SER A 293 -19.84 -20.36 -3.68
CA SER A 293 -19.02 -20.50 -4.88
C SER A 293 -19.21 -19.34 -5.86
N GLY A 294 -18.12 -18.92 -6.50
CA GLY A 294 -18.12 -17.78 -7.43
C GLY A 294 -18.24 -16.41 -6.74
N THR A 295 -18.25 -16.36 -5.41
CA THR A 295 -18.25 -15.11 -4.64
C THR A 295 -16.83 -14.64 -4.36
N VAL A 296 -16.58 -13.35 -4.62
CA VAL A 296 -15.37 -12.67 -4.15
C VAL A 296 -15.68 -12.05 -2.79
N TYR A 297 -15.08 -12.61 -1.75
CA TYR A 297 -15.09 -12.06 -0.42
C TYR A 297 -13.98 -11.03 -0.26
N VAL A 298 -14.30 -9.94 0.42
CA VAL A 298 -13.33 -8.88 0.71
C VAL A 298 -13.36 -8.61 2.21
N LYS A 299 -12.31 -9.03 2.90
CA LYS A 299 -12.15 -8.75 4.32
C LYS A 299 -11.74 -7.29 4.52
N VAL A 300 -12.36 -6.62 5.48
CA VAL A 300 -12.07 -5.23 5.84
C VAL A 300 -12.07 -5.08 7.37
N ASP A 301 -11.03 -4.48 7.93
CA ASP A 301 -11.04 -4.08 9.34
C ASP A 301 -11.87 -2.81 9.55
N ASP A 302 -12.59 -2.74 10.69
CA ASP A 302 -13.42 -1.58 11.03
C ASP A 302 -12.65 -0.30 11.42
N ASP A 303 -11.31 -0.32 11.41
CA ASP A 303 -10.46 0.86 11.56
C ASP A 303 -9.89 1.42 10.25
N VAL A 304 -10.35 0.90 9.10
CA VAL A 304 -10.19 1.58 7.82
C VAL A 304 -11.06 2.84 7.81
N VAL A 305 -10.45 4.02 7.73
CA VAL A 305 -11.16 5.31 7.79
C VAL A 305 -11.28 6.03 6.44
N TYR A 306 -10.73 5.43 5.38
CA TYR A 306 -10.79 5.94 4.02
C TYR A 306 -10.72 4.77 3.03
N VAL A 307 -11.58 4.80 2.02
CA VAL A 307 -11.51 3.89 0.87
C VAL A 307 -11.60 4.72 -0.40
N ALA A 308 -10.52 4.66 -1.19
CA ALA A 308 -10.45 5.35 -2.48
C ALA A 308 -11.61 4.93 -3.39
N GLU A 309 -12.02 5.83 -4.28
CA GLU A 309 -13.00 5.49 -5.31
C GLU A 309 -12.50 4.31 -6.16
N HIS A 310 -13.41 3.39 -6.49
CA HIS A 310 -13.12 2.17 -7.25
C HIS A 310 -12.11 1.18 -6.61
N ALA A 311 -11.64 1.41 -5.37
CA ALA A 311 -10.64 0.55 -4.74
C ALA A 311 -11.10 -0.89 -4.60
N ILE A 312 -12.35 -1.10 -4.13
CA ILE A 312 -12.94 -2.44 -3.98
C ILE A 312 -13.08 -3.11 -5.35
N ALA A 313 -13.58 -2.39 -6.36
CA ALA A 313 -13.73 -2.93 -7.71
C ALA A 313 -12.37 -3.36 -8.30
N ASN A 314 -11.34 -2.54 -8.15
CA ASN A 314 -9.99 -2.87 -8.63
C ASN A 314 -9.39 -4.05 -7.89
N LEU A 315 -9.65 -4.16 -6.58
CA LEU A 315 -9.22 -5.31 -5.78
C LEU A 315 -9.91 -6.60 -6.24
N VAL A 316 -11.22 -6.54 -6.49
CA VAL A 316 -12.02 -7.67 -7.03
C VAL A 316 -11.50 -8.08 -8.40
N ARG A 317 -11.27 -7.13 -9.32
CA ARG A 317 -10.69 -7.43 -10.65
C ARG A 317 -9.36 -8.13 -10.55
N GLU A 318 -8.47 -7.63 -9.69
CA GLU A 318 -7.16 -8.24 -9.51
C GLU A 318 -7.28 -9.66 -8.95
N ARG A 319 -8.19 -9.89 -7.99
CA ARG A 319 -8.47 -11.25 -7.53
C ARG A 319 -8.98 -12.14 -8.66
N LEU A 320 -9.90 -11.67 -9.50
CA LEU A 320 -10.44 -12.43 -10.63
C LEU A 320 -9.40 -12.78 -11.71
N ARG A 321 -8.24 -12.11 -11.75
CA ARG A 321 -7.12 -12.51 -12.63
C ARG A 321 -6.43 -13.81 -12.17
N GLN A 322 -6.71 -14.29 -10.96
CA GLN A 322 -6.23 -15.56 -10.42
C GLN A 322 -4.69 -15.73 -10.46
N ARG A 323 -3.95 -14.63 -10.38
CA ARG A 323 -2.47 -14.64 -10.34
C ARG A 323 -1.92 -14.95 -8.94
N CYS A 324 -2.72 -14.70 -7.91
CA CYS A 324 -2.38 -14.88 -6.51
C CYS A 324 -3.56 -15.48 -5.75
N LEU A 325 -3.29 -16.14 -4.62
CA LEU A 325 -4.32 -16.71 -3.75
C LEU A 325 -5.13 -15.61 -3.06
N PHE A 326 -4.42 -14.68 -2.41
CA PHE A 326 -4.97 -13.49 -1.78
C PHE A 326 -4.48 -12.24 -2.50
N VAL A 327 -5.33 -11.22 -2.57
CA VAL A 327 -4.96 -9.90 -3.09
C VAL A 327 -5.21 -8.87 -2.00
N SER A 328 -4.16 -8.21 -1.51
CA SER A 328 -4.26 -7.15 -0.52
C SER A 328 -4.48 -5.80 -1.19
N ALA A 329 -5.23 -4.92 -0.53
CA ALA A 329 -5.36 -3.54 -0.95
C ALA A 329 -4.07 -2.74 -0.68
N ASN A 330 -3.99 -1.56 -1.29
CA ASN A 330 -2.93 -0.62 -0.99
C ASN A 330 -3.21 0.17 0.29
N VAL A 331 -2.87 -0.41 1.46
CA VAL A 331 -3.21 0.18 2.76
C VAL A 331 -2.18 1.22 3.20
N VAL A 332 -2.60 2.49 3.25
CA VAL A 332 -1.82 3.59 3.84
C VAL A 332 -1.73 3.42 5.35
N ASN A 333 -0.56 3.73 5.92
CA ASN A 333 -0.26 3.54 7.34
C ASN A 333 -0.22 2.07 7.80
N HIS A 334 -0.13 1.12 6.86
CA HIS A 334 0.23 -0.26 7.17
C HIS A 334 1.75 -0.38 7.33
N ALA A 335 2.23 -1.20 8.27
CA ALA A 335 3.66 -1.31 8.62
C ALA A 335 4.60 -1.45 7.41
N ILE A 336 4.63 -2.62 6.76
CA ILE A 336 5.56 -2.86 5.64
C ILE A 336 5.23 -2.03 4.38
N MET A 337 3.95 -1.76 4.13
CA MET A 337 3.53 -0.95 2.98
C MET A 337 3.94 0.51 3.11
N SER A 338 4.02 1.05 4.33
CA SER A 338 4.46 2.42 4.54
C SER A 338 5.93 2.60 4.14
N ALA A 339 6.75 1.55 4.23
CA ALA A 339 8.12 1.57 3.68
C ALA A 339 8.11 1.60 2.14
N VAL A 340 7.19 0.88 1.49
CA VAL A 340 6.97 0.97 0.04
C VAL A 340 6.59 2.39 -0.35
N HIS A 341 5.62 2.99 0.34
CA HIS A 341 5.21 4.38 0.12
C HIS A 341 6.36 5.36 0.33
N GLN A 342 7.21 5.12 1.33
CA GLN A 342 8.40 5.93 1.57
C GLN A 342 9.43 5.81 0.43
N ASP A 343 9.64 4.61 -0.10
CA ASP A 343 10.55 4.36 -1.23
C ASP A 343 10.05 5.05 -2.51
N ARG A 344 8.73 5.18 -2.68
CA ARG A 344 8.10 5.90 -3.79
C ARG A 344 8.00 7.41 -3.58
N GLY A 345 8.42 7.93 -2.42
CA GLY A 345 8.34 9.36 -2.11
C GLY A 345 6.93 9.87 -1.83
N ALA A 346 6.00 8.97 -1.50
CA ALA A 346 4.62 9.35 -1.18
C ALA A 346 4.52 10.16 0.13
N HIS A 347 5.36 9.85 1.11
CA HIS A 347 5.42 10.56 2.38
C HIS A 347 6.12 11.91 2.23
N ARG A 348 5.40 12.99 2.51
CA ARG A 348 5.92 14.37 2.55
C ARG A 348 6.61 14.62 3.89
N ALA A 349 7.52 15.58 3.93
CA ALA A 349 8.23 15.88 5.18
C ALA A 349 7.33 16.70 6.09
N PHE A 350 6.68 16.07 7.07
CA PHE A 350 5.95 16.75 8.13
C PHE A 350 6.65 16.58 9.46
N PHE A 351 6.63 17.63 10.29
CA PHE A 351 7.21 17.59 11.63
C PHE A 351 6.27 18.15 12.69
N PRO A 352 6.14 17.47 13.85
CA PRO A 352 5.35 17.97 14.96
C PRO A 352 6.11 19.08 15.70
N PRO A 353 5.41 20.07 16.27
CA PRO A 353 6.01 21.00 17.22
C PRO A 353 6.68 20.27 18.39
N ALA A 354 7.80 20.80 18.89
CA ALA A 354 8.56 20.17 19.99
C ALA A 354 7.72 19.91 21.25
N ARG A 355 6.70 20.74 21.52
CA ARG A 355 5.74 20.54 22.62
C ARG A 355 4.88 19.30 22.42
N GLN A 356 4.45 19.03 21.18
CA GLN A 356 3.66 17.84 20.85
C GLN A 356 4.50 16.57 20.91
N ARG A 357 5.80 16.63 20.55
CA ARG A 357 6.74 15.49 20.76
C ARG A 357 6.78 15.05 22.22
N LYS A 358 6.72 16.01 23.16
CA LYS A 358 6.70 15.74 24.61
C LYS A 358 5.33 15.32 25.13
N ASN A 359 4.26 15.78 24.48
CA ASN A 359 2.90 15.45 24.86
C ASN A 359 2.04 15.17 23.61
N PRO A 360 1.92 13.89 23.21
CA PRO A 360 1.19 13.47 22.02
C PRO A 360 -0.30 13.82 22.02
N SER A 361 -0.88 14.06 23.21
CA SER A 361 -2.30 14.46 23.34
C SER A 361 -2.57 15.88 22.83
N LEU A 362 -1.53 16.70 22.67
CA LEU A 362 -1.67 18.03 22.09
C LEU A 362 -2.04 17.91 20.61
N ARG A 363 -3.08 18.61 20.19
CA ARG A 363 -3.53 18.67 18.79
C ARG A 363 -2.96 19.92 18.11
N LEU A 364 -1.63 20.01 18.05
CA LEU A 364 -0.96 21.13 17.39
C LEU A 364 -0.78 20.85 15.89
N PRO A 365 -0.80 21.89 15.04
CA PRO A 365 -0.59 21.72 13.61
C PRO A 365 0.85 21.27 13.33
N TRP A 366 0.98 20.27 12.46
CA TRP A 366 2.27 19.82 11.95
C TRP A 366 2.76 20.75 10.85
N LYS A 367 4.07 20.95 10.78
CA LYS A 367 4.68 21.81 9.76
C LYS A 367 5.19 20.97 8.59
N LYS A 368 4.72 21.26 7.38
CA LYS A 368 5.32 20.75 6.14
C LYS A 368 6.69 21.41 5.93
N LEU A 369 7.74 20.58 5.85
CA LEU A 369 9.12 20.99 5.60
C LEU A 369 9.58 20.71 4.16
N GLY A 370 8.86 19.87 3.42
CA GLY A 370 9.21 19.54 2.03
C GLY A 370 8.34 18.46 1.40
N GLU A 371 8.50 18.26 0.08
CA GLU A 371 7.68 17.33 -0.72
C GLU A 371 7.99 15.85 -0.53
N ILE A 372 9.13 15.50 0.08
CA ILE A 372 9.46 14.12 0.43
C ILE A 372 10.11 14.12 1.79
N ASN A 373 9.72 13.19 2.63
CA ASN A 373 10.35 12.91 3.89
C ASN A 373 11.72 12.25 3.69
N MET A 374 12.78 13.02 3.89
CA MET A 374 14.17 12.55 3.94
C MET A 374 14.71 12.50 5.38
N SER A 375 13.85 12.72 6.39
CA SER A 375 14.33 12.78 7.77
C SER A 375 14.73 11.40 8.28
N PRO A 376 15.93 11.25 8.87
CA PRO A 376 16.30 9.99 9.53
C PRO A 376 15.38 9.64 10.70
N ASP A 377 14.79 10.65 11.38
CA ASP A 377 13.84 10.48 12.49
C ASP A 377 12.59 9.68 12.10
N PHE A 378 12.28 9.63 10.80
CA PHE A 378 11.07 9.03 10.25
C PHE A 378 11.38 7.98 9.18
N THR A 379 12.46 7.23 9.37
CA THR A 379 12.77 6.07 8.51
C THR A 379 11.81 4.93 8.84
N ILE A 380 11.09 4.44 7.84
CA ILE A 380 10.15 3.33 8.00
C ILE A 380 10.88 2.04 7.64
N GLU A 381 10.89 1.10 8.58
CA GLU A 381 11.54 -0.18 8.36
C GLU A 381 10.78 -1.03 7.33
N ARG A 382 11.52 -1.67 6.42
CA ARG A 382 10.99 -2.75 5.58
C ARG A 382 10.78 -4.00 6.45
N PHE A 383 9.79 -3.95 7.33
CA PHE A 383 9.53 -4.97 8.34
C PHE A 383 8.01 -5.09 8.61
N PRO A 384 7.47 -6.32 8.71
CA PRO A 384 6.07 -6.64 9.00
C PRO A 384 5.47 -5.88 10.18
N ALA A 385 6.27 -5.65 11.22
CA ALA A 385 5.90 -4.89 12.41
C ALA A 385 6.81 -3.66 12.57
N SER A 386 6.93 -2.85 11.50
CA SER A 386 7.73 -1.61 11.51
C SER A 386 7.46 -0.80 12.78
N ARG A 387 8.52 -0.58 13.56
CA ARG A 387 8.43 0.14 14.84
C ARG A 387 8.02 1.59 14.64
N CYS A 388 8.47 2.21 13.55
CA CYS A 388 8.05 3.55 13.19
C CYS A 388 6.51 3.60 13.13
N VAL A 389 5.86 2.85 12.25
CA VAL A 389 4.40 2.98 12.08
C VAL A 389 3.59 2.37 13.22
N VAL A 390 4.04 1.26 13.82
CA VAL A 390 3.27 0.52 14.83
C VAL A 390 3.46 1.06 16.25
N GLU A 391 4.70 1.39 16.65
CA GLU A 391 5.02 1.77 18.03
C GLU A 391 5.09 3.29 18.24
N ARG A 392 5.32 4.06 17.16
CA ARG A 392 5.54 5.51 17.27
C ARG A 392 4.38 6.31 16.67
N TRP A 393 3.66 6.99 17.54
CA TRP A 393 2.54 7.86 17.15
C TRP A 393 2.96 8.95 16.15
N ASP A 394 4.20 9.47 16.23
CA ASP A 394 4.68 10.54 15.36
C ASP A 394 4.95 10.04 13.93
N CYS A 395 5.46 8.83 13.78
CA CYS A 395 5.57 8.18 12.48
C CYS A 395 4.19 7.90 11.85
N ALA A 396 3.24 7.36 12.63
CA ALA A 396 1.88 7.11 12.12
C ALA A 396 1.19 8.42 11.70
N ALA A 397 1.36 9.48 12.50
CA ALA A 397 0.87 10.82 12.18
C ALA A 397 1.52 11.39 10.92
N LEU A 398 2.85 11.23 10.72
CA LEU A 398 3.52 11.65 9.49
C LEU A 398 2.90 11.02 8.24
N VAL A 399 2.64 9.71 8.27
CA VAL A 399 2.02 8.99 7.14
C VAL A 399 0.62 9.54 6.88
N HIS A 400 -0.14 9.80 7.94
CA HIS A 400 -1.48 10.38 7.84
C HIS A 400 -1.48 11.81 7.28
N GLU A 401 -0.66 12.71 7.83
CA GLU A 401 -0.52 14.10 7.36
C GLU A 401 -0.05 14.14 5.90
N SER A 402 0.88 13.26 5.54
CA SER A 402 1.33 13.12 4.15
C SER A 402 0.19 12.73 3.23
N PHE A 403 -0.62 11.75 3.62
CA PHE A 403 -1.77 11.31 2.83
C PHE A 403 -2.81 12.43 2.69
N LEU A 404 -3.16 13.13 3.77
CA LEU A 404 -4.12 14.22 3.73
C LEU A 404 -3.65 15.38 2.84
N ASP A 405 -2.38 15.77 2.94
CA ASP A 405 -1.80 16.85 2.13
C ASP A 405 -1.77 16.47 0.64
N ARG A 406 -1.43 15.21 0.32
CA ARG A 406 -1.47 14.65 -1.04
C ARG A 406 -2.90 14.56 -1.59
N ALA A 407 -3.88 14.23 -0.74
CA ALA A 407 -5.28 14.19 -1.14
C ALA A 407 -5.81 15.60 -1.41
N ALA A 408 -5.44 16.57 -0.57
CA ALA A 408 -5.89 17.96 -0.67
C ALA A 408 -5.46 18.66 -1.97
N ASP A 409 -4.28 18.33 -2.50
CA ASP A 409 -3.79 18.86 -3.77
C ASP A 409 -3.96 17.90 -4.96
N GLY A 410 -4.61 16.75 -4.77
CA GLY A 410 -4.88 15.80 -5.86
C GLY A 410 -3.65 15.02 -6.35
N THR A 411 -2.58 14.93 -5.55
CA THR A 411 -1.34 14.19 -5.90
C THR A 411 -1.22 12.81 -5.26
N TRP A 412 -2.30 12.32 -4.63
CA TRP A 412 -2.38 11.04 -3.94
C TRP A 412 -2.20 9.79 -4.81
N CYS A 413 -2.23 9.89 -6.14
CA CYS A 413 -1.88 8.73 -6.97
C CYS A 413 -0.40 8.36 -6.92
N ILE A 414 0.45 9.13 -6.24
CA ILE A 414 1.79 8.66 -5.86
C ILE A 414 1.76 7.40 -4.99
N PHE A 415 0.64 7.14 -4.30
CA PHE A 415 0.42 5.89 -3.59
C PHE A 415 0.13 4.75 -4.56
N ASP A 416 -0.40 5.00 -5.76
CA ASP A 416 -0.66 3.97 -6.76
C ASP A 416 0.65 3.54 -7.46
N PHE A 417 1.05 2.30 -7.16
CA PHE A 417 2.21 1.67 -7.75
C PHE A 417 1.87 0.46 -8.62
N GLY A 418 0.58 0.29 -8.97
CA GLY A 418 0.08 -0.86 -9.71
C GLY A 418 0.41 -2.18 -8.98
N TRP A 419 0.98 -3.13 -9.72
CA TRP A 419 1.38 -4.42 -9.17
C TRP A 419 2.81 -4.36 -8.61
N LEU A 420 2.97 -4.77 -7.34
CA LEU A 420 4.26 -4.80 -6.66
C LEU A 420 4.58 -6.19 -6.11
N ASP A 421 5.67 -6.76 -6.60
CA ASP A 421 6.25 -7.98 -6.06
C ASP A 421 7.10 -7.67 -4.81
N PHE A 422 6.53 -7.92 -3.63
CA PHE A 422 7.22 -7.74 -2.35
C PHE A 422 8.49 -8.59 -2.24
N ASN A 423 8.47 -9.84 -2.72
CA ASN A 423 9.61 -10.75 -2.66
C ASN A 423 10.79 -10.22 -3.50
N ARG A 424 10.50 -9.80 -4.72
CA ARG A 424 11.52 -9.24 -5.64
C ARG A 424 12.06 -7.90 -5.14
N ALA A 425 11.20 -7.07 -4.54
CA ALA A 425 11.57 -5.77 -4.00
C ALA A 425 12.35 -5.85 -2.66
N GLY A 426 12.65 -7.06 -2.17
CA GLY A 426 13.45 -7.27 -0.97
C GLY A 426 12.66 -7.16 0.34
N TYR A 427 11.33 -7.15 0.25
CA TYR A 427 10.41 -7.27 1.39
C TYR A 427 10.12 -8.75 1.68
N ARG A 428 11.20 -9.55 1.72
CA ARG A 428 11.14 -11.01 1.90
C ARG A 428 10.55 -11.37 3.25
N GLU A 429 10.24 -12.65 3.45
CA GLU A 429 9.83 -13.17 4.75
C GLU A 429 10.79 -12.73 5.87
N HIS A 430 10.23 -12.10 6.89
CA HIS A 430 10.96 -11.74 8.09
C HIS A 430 10.61 -12.71 9.20
N LYS A 431 11.61 -13.07 10.01
CA LYS A 431 11.35 -13.66 11.31
C LYS A 431 11.03 -12.54 12.29
N TYR A 432 9.87 -12.59 12.93
CA TYR A 432 9.46 -11.61 13.92
C TYR A 432 8.73 -12.26 15.09
N ILE A 433 8.61 -11.49 16.17
CA ILE A 433 7.82 -11.86 17.33
C ILE A 433 6.44 -11.24 17.14
N HIS A 434 5.43 -12.09 17.01
CA HIS A 434 4.03 -11.69 17.05
C HIS A 434 3.47 -11.90 18.45
N ARG A 435 2.77 -10.90 18.98
CA ARG A 435 2.04 -11.01 20.24
C ARG A 435 0.57 -11.20 19.94
N SER A 436 0.04 -12.39 20.19
CA SER A 436 -1.38 -12.65 20.05
C SER A 436 -2.14 -11.84 21.10
N PRO A 437 -3.06 -10.93 20.70
CA PRO A 437 -3.84 -10.16 21.66
C PRO A 437 -4.83 -11.05 22.43
N SER A 438 -5.34 -12.12 21.81
CA SER A 438 -6.36 -12.99 22.37
C SER A 438 -5.84 -13.86 23.52
N VAL A 439 -4.59 -14.36 23.41
CA VAL A 439 -3.97 -15.19 24.46
C VAL A 439 -2.80 -14.50 25.18
N ASN A 440 -2.53 -13.25 24.82
CA ASN A 440 -1.48 -12.41 25.40
C ASN A 440 -0.10 -13.10 25.46
N LYS A 441 0.30 -13.74 24.35
CA LYS A 441 1.52 -14.53 24.27
C LYS A 441 2.31 -14.20 23.01
N ASP A 442 3.63 -14.26 23.15
CA ASP A 442 4.60 -14.00 22.09
C ASP A 442 4.95 -15.29 21.34
N TYR A 443 5.03 -15.18 20.01
CA TYR A 443 5.31 -16.29 19.11
C TYR A 443 6.28 -15.87 18.03
N TRP A 444 7.19 -16.78 17.70
CA TRP A 444 8.03 -16.63 16.53
C TRP A 444 7.23 -17.01 15.29
N THR A 445 7.19 -16.09 14.35
CA THR A 445 6.50 -16.23 13.06
C THR A 445 7.47 -15.83 11.94
N GLN A 446 7.20 -16.32 10.73
CA GLN A 446 7.99 -16.03 9.54
C GLN A 446 7.03 -15.69 8.40
N GLY A 447 7.13 -14.47 7.87
CA GLY A 447 6.24 -14.01 6.82
C GLY A 447 6.42 -12.52 6.52
N ALA A 448 5.72 -12.02 5.50
CA ALA A 448 5.75 -10.61 5.12
C ALA A 448 4.61 -9.77 5.75
N ARG A 449 3.64 -10.40 6.45
CA ARG A 449 2.44 -9.79 7.08
C ARG A 449 1.96 -8.54 6.35
N TRP A 450 1.41 -8.72 5.17
CA TRP A 450 1.07 -7.62 4.25
C TRP A 450 -0.44 -7.45 4.02
N SER A 451 -1.27 -8.31 4.61
CA SER A 451 -2.68 -8.44 4.23
C SER A 451 -3.61 -8.72 5.41
N THR A 452 -3.49 -7.99 6.51
CA THR A 452 -4.49 -8.13 7.60
C THR A 452 -5.66 -7.18 7.39
N ASN A 453 -5.45 -5.91 7.07
CA ASN A 453 -6.55 -4.94 7.18
C ASN A 453 -7.57 -4.94 6.04
N PHE A 454 -7.16 -5.31 4.82
CA PHE A 454 -8.02 -5.19 3.64
C PHE A 454 -7.53 -6.11 2.51
N PHE A 455 -8.22 -7.22 2.25
CA PHE A 455 -7.84 -8.15 1.19
C PHE A 455 -9.02 -8.91 0.59
N ALA A 456 -8.87 -9.38 -0.64
CA ALA A 456 -9.86 -10.15 -1.37
C ALA A 456 -9.43 -11.61 -1.57
N PHE A 457 -10.42 -12.50 -1.55
CA PHE A 457 -10.30 -13.94 -1.76
C PHE A 457 -11.63 -14.51 -2.25
N MET A 458 -11.64 -15.79 -2.61
CA MET A 458 -12.82 -16.58 -2.94
C MET A 458 -12.87 -17.80 -2.02
N ALA A 459 -14.03 -18.42 -1.85
CA ALA A 459 -14.18 -19.62 -1.04
C ALA A 459 -13.19 -20.72 -1.46
N GLU A 460 -12.97 -20.86 -2.76
CA GLU A 460 -12.06 -21.83 -3.34
C GLU A 460 -10.61 -21.58 -2.92
N ASP A 461 -10.22 -20.37 -2.50
CA ASP A 461 -8.87 -20.09 -1.97
C ASP A 461 -8.62 -20.71 -0.60
N LEU A 462 -9.69 -21.01 0.14
CA LEU A 462 -9.60 -21.58 1.48
C LEU A 462 -9.53 -23.11 1.48
N GLU A 463 -9.71 -23.75 0.33
CA GLU A 463 -9.55 -25.21 0.20
C GLU A 463 -8.08 -25.60 0.40
N GLY A 464 -7.83 -26.61 1.24
CA GLY A 464 -6.48 -27.05 1.58
C GLY A 464 -5.75 -26.17 2.61
N VAL A 465 -6.39 -25.11 3.12
CA VAL A 465 -5.86 -24.36 4.26
C VAL A 465 -5.75 -25.29 5.47
N ASN A 466 -4.55 -25.37 6.05
CA ASN A 466 -4.36 -26.07 7.31
C ASN A 466 -4.87 -25.20 8.46
N TRP A 467 -6.13 -25.39 8.83
CA TRP A 467 -6.80 -24.63 9.89
C TRP A 467 -6.14 -24.78 11.27
N ASN A 468 -5.37 -25.85 11.52
CA ASN A 468 -4.58 -25.98 12.76
C ASN A 468 -3.49 -24.91 12.86
N ASN A 469 -2.97 -24.45 11.72
CA ASN A 469 -1.96 -23.43 11.68
C ASN A 469 -2.58 -22.04 11.79
N VAL A 470 -3.67 -21.76 11.04
CA VAL A 470 -4.43 -20.49 11.14
C VAL A 470 -4.84 -20.21 12.59
N TYR A 471 -5.25 -21.28 13.28
CA TYR A 471 -5.57 -21.23 14.70
C TYR A 471 -4.33 -21.15 15.62
N GLY A 472 -3.19 -21.70 15.20
CA GLY A 472 -2.13 -22.23 16.04
C GLY A 472 -1.62 -21.31 17.16
N LYS A 473 -0.41 -20.80 17.00
CA LYS A 473 0.25 -20.03 18.06
C LYS A 473 -0.25 -18.57 18.03
N GLY A 474 -0.41 -17.94 16.86
CA GLY A 474 -0.67 -16.50 16.74
C GLY A 474 -2.12 -16.01 16.90
N ASP A 475 -3.14 -16.86 16.72
CA ASP A 475 -4.56 -16.46 16.54
C ASP A 475 -4.68 -15.28 15.56
N ASP A 476 -4.09 -15.42 14.39
CA ASP A 476 -4.03 -14.38 13.38
C ASP A 476 -4.08 -14.94 11.95
N GLU A 477 -4.47 -14.05 11.03
CA GLU A 477 -4.56 -14.29 9.59
C GLU A 477 -3.17 -14.49 8.94
N GLU A 478 -2.10 -14.60 9.72
CA GLU A 478 -0.72 -14.69 9.23
C GLU A 478 -0.47 -15.93 8.37
N GLU A 479 -1.17 -17.03 8.64
CA GLU A 479 -1.01 -18.28 7.88
C GLU A 479 -1.62 -18.23 6.48
N PHE A 480 -2.50 -17.27 6.18
CA PHE A 480 -2.90 -16.99 4.79
C PHE A 480 -1.74 -16.42 3.96
N THR A 481 -0.67 -15.95 4.62
CA THR A 481 0.52 -15.42 3.94
C THR A 481 1.64 -16.45 3.77
N GLY A 482 1.45 -17.68 4.28
CA GLY A 482 2.41 -18.78 4.18
C GLY A 482 2.41 -19.51 2.83
N PRO A 483 3.46 -20.27 2.49
CA PRO A 483 3.49 -21.09 1.28
C PRO A 483 2.48 -22.23 1.36
N HIS A 484 1.38 -22.12 0.61
CA HIS A 484 0.44 -23.21 0.38
C HIS A 484 1.05 -24.22 -0.60
N ALA A 485 1.71 -25.25 -0.06
CA ALA A 485 2.47 -26.24 -0.82
C ALA A 485 1.65 -26.92 -1.94
N GLU A 486 0.36 -27.19 -1.69
CA GLU A 486 -0.47 -28.02 -2.59
C GLU A 486 -0.93 -27.30 -3.87
N ARG A 487 -0.79 -25.96 -3.96
CA ARG A 487 -1.24 -25.18 -5.14
C ARG A 487 -0.12 -24.48 -5.91
N ARG A 488 1.07 -24.33 -5.30
CA ARG A 488 2.25 -23.82 -6.01
C ARG A 488 2.68 -24.74 -7.17
N ASP A 489 2.40 -26.04 -7.02
CA ASP A 489 2.85 -27.08 -7.95
C ASP A 489 1.72 -27.60 -8.85
N ALA A 490 0.45 -27.24 -8.60
CA ALA A 490 -0.72 -27.77 -9.29
C ALA A 490 -1.20 -26.93 -10.48
N ARG A 491 -0.69 -25.70 -10.67
CA ARG A 491 -0.97 -24.91 -11.88
C ARG A 491 0.26 -24.91 -12.78
N PRO A 492 0.20 -25.54 -13.96
CA PRO A 492 1.22 -25.26 -14.96
C PRO A 492 1.20 -23.75 -15.21
N TRP A 493 2.35 -23.11 -15.08
CA TRP A 493 2.55 -21.74 -15.53
C TRP A 493 2.30 -21.74 -17.05
N GLY A 494 1.08 -21.41 -17.45
CA GLY A 494 0.64 -21.32 -18.84
C GLY A 494 1.06 -20.00 -19.47
#